data_AF-A0YLN6-F1
#
_entry.id   AF-A0YLN6-F1
#
_cell.length_a   1.000
_cell.length_b   1.000
_cell.length_c   1.000
_cell.angle_alpha   90.00
_cell.angle_beta   90.00
_cell.angle_gamma   90.00
#
_symmetry.space_group_name_H-M   'P 1'
#
loop_
_entity.id
_entity.type
_entity.pdbx_description
1 polymer ?
#
loop_
_entity_poly.entity_id
_entity_poly.type
_entity_poly.pdbx_seq_one_letter_code
_entity_poly.pdbx_strand_id
1 'polypeptide(L)'
;MNSYERLKPPHFMILGTQKGGTNSLYNYLCQHPQIIPAVQKEVHFFSLYYQKGIDWYHTQFPTSADGNLLFTGEGTPYYLFHPGVPERVYQHFPQMKFIVLLRNPVDRAISHYYWEVNLGYEMLSLEEAITQEPERLQGELEKLLSDENYYSYNHQHYSYLSRGIYIEQLQNWMNLFPREQFLILRSEDFLSQCSESVNQVFEFLGLPPYQLPNYKKYNVGAYPQVSPQIRQHLTEYFQPYNDKLVEFLGQEFDWKEKQLPLKLEEEDSSNKAVLERTSSSLFTSTTQLKQPIMNDSKIDYEGAWDDYIKNWRTDSEYSYPGDEWIGLAAGAAQSLAEYEALIENQFIAPYIQSHQTVLEIGIGGGKTAALLLKYCQSLICADISTKMLQTTRDRLGEERVSYVKLDGLKLEGINPGSIDFCFCYDTMVHIEPRDIFNYLTQIPQLMRGERLCLFHHTNILSELGWNKFLNDWDKNLLGRRHGTSFSVMTDSIMEKFLTHLNYEIMLKDTQTIPRDCVWICRAPAEF
;
A
#
# COMPACT_ATOMS: atom_id res chain seq x y z
N MET A 1 4.83 43.08 -22.77
CA MET A 1 5.13 42.41 -21.49
C MET A 1 5.06 40.92 -21.74
N ASN A 2 6.20 40.23 -21.66
CA ASN A 2 6.23 38.77 -21.78
C ASN A 2 5.41 38.16 -20.64
N SER A 3 4.63 37.12 -20.93
CA SER A 3 3.79 36.39 -19.97
C SER A 3 4.54 35.87 -18.74
N TYR A 4 5.87 35.82 -18.79
CA TYR A 4 6.76 35.35 -17.73
C TYR A 4 7.00 36.35 -16.59
N GLU A 5 6.77 37.66 -16.78
CA GLU A 5 6.93 38.66 -15.69
C GLU A 5 5.84 38.55 -14.60
N ARG A 6 4.87 37.64 -14.73
CA ARG A 6 3.75 37.47 -13.79
C ARG A 6 3.92 36.32 -12.80
N LEU A 7 4.89 35.42 -13.02
CA LEU A 7 5.11 34.28 -12.14
C LEU A 7 5.98 34.71 -10.95
N LYS A 8 5.40 34.71 -9.74
CA LYS A 8 6.13 35.09 -8.53
C LYS A 8 6.82 33.86 -7.91
N PRO A 9 8.08 33.99 -7.48
CA PRO A 9 8.74 32.95 -6.70
C PRO A 9 8.06 32.75 -5.34
N PRO A 10 8.26 31.60 -4.70
CA PRO A 10 7.82 31.40 -3.32
C PRO A 10 8.53 32.35 -2.37
N HIS A 11 7.84 32.71 -1.28
CA HIS A 11 8.35 33.58 -0.22
C HIS A 11 8.92 32.77 0.95
N PHE A 12 8.50 31.51 1.08
CA PHE A 12 8.98 30.60 2.11
C PHE A 12 8.97 29.15 1.65
N MET A 13 9.80 28.33 2.31
CA MET A 13 9.80 26.89 2.20
C MET A 13 9.74 26.24 3.58
N ILE A 14 8.80 25.32 3.79
CA ILE A 14 8.81 24.41 4.94
C ILE A 14 9.69 23.22 4.57
N LEU A 15 10.93 23.21 5.04
CA LEU A 15 11.95 22.23 4.62
C LEU A 15 11.74 20.84 5.22
N GLY A 16 11.10 20.77 6.39
CA GLY A 16 11.06 19.52 7.16
C GLY A 16 10.59 19.71 8.59
N THR A 17 10.67 18.68 9.42
CA THR A 17 11.11 17.32 9.05
C THR A 17 9.93 16.45 8.59
N GLN A 18 10.20 15.42 7.79
CA GLN A 18 9.19 14.39 7.51
C GLN A 18 8.72 13.79 8.83
N LYS A 19 7.39 13.66 8.99
CA LYS A 19 6.72 13.24 10.23
C LYS A 19 6.84 14.23 11.42
N GLY A 20 7.29 15.46 11.17
CA GLY A 20 7.31 16.56 12.16
C GLY A 20 6.06 17.45 12.21
N GLY A 21 5.02 17.15 11.42
CA GLY A 21 3.78 17.96 11.42
C GLY A 21 3.73 19.07 10.37
N THR A 22 4.64 19.05 9.39
CA THR A 22 4.69 19.97 8.24
C THR A 22 3.39 20.05 7.43
N ASN A 23 2.60 18.97 7.38
CA ASN A 23 1.31 18.98 6.71
C ASN A 23 0.30 19.89 7.44
N SER A 24 0.17 19.72 8.75
CA SER A 24 -0.68 20.57 9.58
C SER A 24 -0.24 22.03 9.48
N LEU A 25 1.06 22.32 9.62
CA LEU A 25 1.54 23.69 9.54
C LEU A 25 1.19 24.35 8.20
N TYR A 26 1.50 23.70 7.07
CA TYR A 26 1.19 24.25 5.74
C TYR A 26 -0.31 24.56 5.57
N ASN A 27 -1.17 23.64 6.00
CA ASN A 27 -2.62 23.83 5.94
C ASN A 27 -3.10 24.96 6.86
N TYR A 28 -2.42 25.23 7.96
CA TYR A 28 -2.72 26.37 8.83
C TYR A 28 -2.27 27.69 8.20
N LEU A 29 -1.07 27.74 7.61
CA LEU A 29 -0.57 28.93 6.92
C LEU A 29 -1.47 29.33 5.75
N CYS A 30 -1.93 28.36 4.96
CA CYS A 30 -2.81 28.62 3.81
C CYS A 30 -4.24 29.09 4.20
N GLN A 31 -4.58 29.13 5.49
CA GLN A 31 -5.82 29.76 5.97
C GLN A 31 -5.65 31.25 6.23
N HIS A 32 -4.43 31.78 6.21
CA HIS A 32 -4.18 33.22 6.32
C HIS A 32 -4.68 33.93 5.06
N PRO A 33 -5.45 35.03 5.16
CA PRO A 33 -6.06 35.69 4.00
C PRO A 33 -5.04 36.27 3.00
N GLN A 34 -3.78 36.44 3.43
CA GLN A 34 -2.67 36.90 2.59
C GLN A 34 -1.77 35.79 2.04
N ILE A 35 -2.06 34.51 2.30
CA ILE A 35 -1.29 33.39 1.77
C ILE A 35 -2.14 32.62 0.76
N ILE A 36 -1.62 32.43 -0.45
CA ILE A 36 -2.20 31.53 -1.44
C ILE A 36 -1.36 30.24 -1.49
N PRO A 37 -1.98 29.06 -1.42
CA PRO A 37 -1.26 27.80 -1.55
C PRO A 37 -0.62 27.67 -2.95
N ALA A 38 0.49 26.92 -3.00
CA ALA A 38 0.96 26.33 -4.25
C ALA A 38 -0.11 25.41 -4.86
N VAL A 39 -0.01 25.12 -6.16
CA VAL A 39 -0.91 24.22 -6.90
C VAL A 39 -1.06 22.86 -6.20
N GLN A 40 0.04 22.36 -5.63
CA GLN A 40 0.05 21.19 -4.78
C GLN A 40 1.05 21.36 -3.62
N LYS A 41 0.79 20.68 -2.51
CA LYS A 41 1.78 20.52 -1.44
C LYS A 41 2.86 19.53 -1.90
N GLU A 42 4.06 19.63 -1.32
CA GLU A 42 5.21 18.78 -1.63
C GLU A 42 5.57 18.85 -3.13
N VAL A 43 6.04 20.02 -3.58
CA VAL A 43 6.33 20.28 -4.99
C VAL A 43 7.46 19.40 -5.50
N HIS A 44 8.40 19.01 -4.62
CA HIS A 44 9.52 18.13 -4.94
C HIS A 44 10.42 18.61 -6.10
N PHE A 45 10.37 19.90 -6.45
CA PHE A 45 11.19 20.47 -7.52
C PHE A 45 12.67 20.27 -7.26
N PHE A 46 13.18 20.76 -6.12
CA PHE A 46 14.61 20.72 -5.85
C PHE A 46 15.16 19.31 -5.55
N SER A 47 14.28 18.32 -5.31
CA SER A 47 14.69 16.93 -5.04
C SER A 47 14.46 15.99 -6.22
N LEU A 48 13.25 15.92 -6.78
CA LEU A 48 12.84 14.90 -7.75
C LEU A 48 12.64 15.42 -9.18
N TYR A 49 12.37 16.73 -9.32
CA TYR A 49 11.91 17.32 -10.58
C TYR A 49 12.78 18.49 -11.06
N TYR A 50 14.03 18.56 -10.62
CA TYR A 50 14.92 19.69 -10.89
C TYR A 50 15.17 19.88 -12.40
N GLN A 51 15.27 18.77 -13.14
CA GLN A 51 15.37 18.72 -14.60
C GLN A 51 14.22 19.39 -15.36
N LYS A 52 13.06 19.63 -14.70
CA LYS A 52 11.95 20.34 -15.34
C LYS A 52 12.22 21.84 -15.52
N GLY A 53 13.30 22.36 -14.92
CA GLY A 53 13.71 23.75 -15.03
C GLY A 53 12.92 24.68 -14.12
N ILE A 54 13.53 25.83 -13.80
CA ILE A 54 12.98 26.80 -12.85
C ILE A 54 11.63 27.39 -13.31
N ASP A 55 11.41 27.50 -14.62
CA ASP A 55 10.14 27.95 -15.17
C ASP A 55 8.99 27.01 -14.79
N TRP A 56 9.21 25.70 -14.83
CA TRP A 56 8.21 24.74 -14.38
C TRP A 56 7.90 24.92 -12.89
N TYR A 57 8.93 25.15 -12.08
CA TYR A 57 8.74 25.42 -10.66
C TYR A 57 7.87 26.66 -10.40
N HIS A 58 8.12 27.73 -11.14
CA HIS A 58 7.32 28.95 -11.05
C HIS A 58 5.83 28.73 -11.40
N THR A 59 5.51 27.80 -12.30
CA THR A 59 4.10 27.45 -12.62
C THR A 59 3.34 26.80 -11.46
N GLN A 60 4.05 26.32 -10.43
CA GLN A 60 3.44 25.72 -9.24
C GLN A 60 2.88 26.76 -8.28
N PHE A 61 3.10 28.06 -8.55
CA PHE A 61 2.65 29.16 -7.72
C PHE A 61 1.68 30.06 -8.49
N PRO A 62 0.65 30.60 -7.81
CA PRO A 62 -0.35 31.44 -8.44
C PRO A 62 0.23 32.76 -8.94
N THR A 63 -0.29 33.24 -10.07
CA THR A 63 -0.03 34.59 -10.57
C THR A 63 -1.12 35.54 -10.05
N SER A 64 -0.73 36.68 -9.49
CA SER A 64 -1.72 37.68 -9.05
C SER A 64 -2.25 38.44 -10.27
N ALA A 65 -3.57 38.41 -10.49
CA ALA A 65 -4.23 39.15 -11.56
C ALA A 65 -4.29 40.66 -11.30
N ASP A 66 -4.22 41.06 -10.03
CA ASP A 66 -4.60 42.42 -9.58
C ASP A 66 -3.41 43.23 -9.05
N GLY A 67 -2.18 42.67 -9.13
CA GLY A 67 -0.97 43.31 -8.62
C GLY A 67 -0.84 43.33 -7.09
N ASN A 68 -1.90 43.00 -6.34
CA ASN A 68 -1.85 42.87 -4.88
C ASN A 68 -0.92 41.72 -4.47
N LEU A 69 0.01 42.03 -3.55
CA LEU A 69 1.04 41.13 -3.03
C LEU A 69 0.42 40.12 -2.06
N LEU A 70 0.09 38.93 -2.55
CA LEU A 70 -0.22 37.78 -1.69
C LEU A 70 1.02 36.89 -1.59
N PHE A 71 1.31 36.43 -0.37
CA PHE A 71 2.38 35.49 -0.06
C PHE A 71 2.05 34.12 -0.63
N THR A 72 3.08 33.36 -0.96
CA THR A 72 2.95 31.95 -1.34
C THR A 72 4.22 31.23 -0.95
N GLY A 73 4.14 29.91 -0.81
CA GLY A 73 5.26 29.08 -0.40
C GLY A 73 4.91 27.61 -0.57
N GLU A 74 5.89 26.75 -0.35
CA GLU A 74 5.71 25.31 -0.40
C GLU A 74 6.17 24.65 0.90
N GLY A 75 5.85 23.37 1.04
CA GLY A 75 6.45 22.54 2.07
C GLY A 75 6.73 21.15 1.53
N THR A 76 8.01 20.87 1.31
CA THR A 76 8.53 19.57 0.85
C THR A 76 9.51 19.04 1.90
N PRO A 77 9.05 18.19 2.85
CA PRO A 77 9.83 17.80 4.02
C PRO A 77 11.13 17.03 3.72
N TYR A 78 11.27 16.49 2.51
CA TYR A 78 12.48 15.80 2.07
C TYR A 78 13.62 16.77 1.76
N TYR A 79 13.34 18.05 1.50
CA TYR A 79 14.36 19.05 1.19
C TYR A 79 15.39 19.20 2.32
N LEU A 80 14.97 19.16 3.59
CA LEU A 80 15.91 19.28 4.70
C LEU A 80 17.00 18.20 4.67
N PHE A 81 16.64 16.97 4.31
CA PHE A 81 17.53 15.80 4.33
C PHE A 81 18.29 15.56 3.02
N HIS A 82 17.76 16.00 1.88
CA HIS A 82 18.38 15.72 0.59
C HIS A 82 19.68 16.52 0.39
N PRO A 83 20.82 15.86 0.12
CA PRO A 83 22.15 16.47 0.20
C PRO A 83 22.39 17.55 -0.88
N GLY A 84 21.87 17.36 -2.09
CA GLY A 84 22.00 18.34 -3.18
C GLY A 84 20.99 19.50 -3.17
N VAL A 85 19.96 19.47 -2.30
CA VAL A 85 18.92 20.52 -2.33
C VAL A 85 19.42 21.90 -1.88
N PRO A 86 20.23 22.03 -0.80
CA PRO A 86 20.69 23.35 -0.33
C PRO A 86 21.36 24.18 -1.43
N GLU A 87 22.28 23.58 -2.19
CA GLU A 87 23.00 24.26 -3.28
C GLU A 87 22.06 24.69 -4.39
N ARG A 88 21.14 23.80 -4.81
CA ARG A 88 20.16 24.12 -5.84
C ARG A 88 19.26 25.27 -5.39
N VAL A 89 18.77 25.26 -4.15
CA VAL A 89 17.95 26.37 -3.63
C VAL A 89 18.77 27.66 -3.56
N TYR A 90 20.04 27.60 -3.16
CA TYR A 90 20.90 28.80 -3.06
C TYR A 90 21.13 29.45 -4.41
N GLN A 91 21.30 28.66 -5.47
CA GLN A 91 21.47 29.14 -6.85
C GLN A 91 20.27 29.96 -7.34
N HIS A 92 19.05 29.60 -6.95
CA HIS A 92 17.82 30.25 -7.44
C HIS A 92 17.24 31.26 -6.45
N PHE A 93 17.33 30.99 -5.14
CA PHE A 93 16.65 31.73 -4.08
C PHE A 93 17.53 31.98 -2.85
N PRO A 94 18.63 32.75 -2.96
CA PRO A 94 19.58 32.96 -1.86
C PRO A 94 18.96 33.67 -0.64
N GLN A 95 17.84 34.38 -0.81
CA GLN A 95 17.14 35.13 0.24
C GLN A 95 15.88 34.43 0.78
N MET A 96 15.68 33.14 0.45
CA MET A 96 14.51 32.37 0.87
C MET A 96 14.39 32.24 2.40
N LYS A 97 13.17 32.35 2.93
CA LYS A 97 12.89 32.04 4.34
C LYS A 97 12.53 30.57 4.51
N PHE A 98 13.13 29.92 5.49
CA PHE A 98 12.99 28.50 5.77
C PHE A 98 12.30 28.26 7.11
N ILE A 99 11.36 27.33 7.12
CA ILE A 99 10.67 26.88 8.32
C ILE A 99 10.97 25.40 8.52
N VAL A 100 11.39 25.05 9.74
CA VAL A 100 11.77 23.68 10.11
C VAL A 100 11.03 23.30 11.39
N LEU A 101 10.29 22.19 11.36
CA LEU A 101 9.75 21.54 12.56
C LEU A 101 10.61 20.33 12.92
N LEU A 102 11.26 20.38 14.07
CA LEU A 102 12.02 19.26 14.62
C LEU A 102 11.15 18.50 15.61
N ARG A 103 11.13 17.17 15.52
CA ARG A 103 10.38 16.27 16.41
C ARG A 103 11.38 15.37 17.12
N ASN A 104 11.03 14.84 18.29
CA ASN A 104 11.79 13.76 18.91
C ASN A 104 12.21 12.72 17.85
N PRO A 105 13.52 12.53 17.60
CA PRO A 105 13.99 11.71 16.48
C PRO A 105 13.61 10.24 16.62
N VAL A 106 13.41 9.74 17.85
CA VAL A 106 12.88 8.39 18.12
C VAL A 106 11.45 8.28 17.59
N ASP A 107 10.57 9.18 18.01
CA ASP A 107 9.18 9.18 17.57
C ASP A 107 9.04 9.47 16.08
N ARG A 108 9.94 10.30 15.51
CA ARG A 108 10.00 10.56 14.08
C ARG A 108 10.42 9.31 13.31
N ALA A 109 11.46 8.61 13.74
CA ALA A 109 11.95 7.37 13.10
C ALA A 109 10.87 6.29 13.11
N ILE A 110 10.24 6.04 14.27
CA ILE A 110 9.14 5.07 14.40
C ILE A 110 7.95 5.48 13.50
N SER A 111 7.58 6.77 13.51
CA SER A 111 6.49 7.27 12.67
C SER A 111 6.80 7.18 11.17
N HIS A 112 8.08 7.30 10.80
CA HIS A 112 8.55 7.16 9.42
C HIS A 112 8.53 5.68 9.02
N TYR A 113 9.10 4.78 9.82
CA TYR A 113 9.02 3.33 9.60
C TYR A 113 7.58 2.87 9.38
N TYR A 114 6.66 3.17 10.30
CA TYR A 114 5.27 2.75 10.13
C TYR A 114 4.57 3.47 8.98
N TRP A 115 5.05 4.63 8.55
CA TRP A 115 4.57 5.26 7.34
C TRP A 115 5.00 4.48 6.11
N GLU A 116 6.27 4.09 5.99
CA GLU A 116 6.75 3.26 4.88
C GLU A 116 6.11 1.87 4.87
N VAL A 117 5.92 1.23 6.04
CA VAL A 117 5.15 -0.02 6.17
C VAL A 117 3.72 0.18 5.68
N ASN A 118 3.06 1.25 6.14
CA ASN A 118 1.69 1.54 5.73
C ASN A 118 1.57 1.88 4.25
N LEU A 119 2.64 2.34 3.59
CA LEU A 119 2.69 2.57 2.15
C LEU A 119 3.09 1.29 1.36
N GLY A 120 3.49 0.21 2.05
CA GLY A 120 3.98 -1.02 1.44
C GLY A 120 5.43 -0.97 0.97
N TYR A 121 6.20 0.05 1.38
CA TYR A 121 7.60 0.19 1.02
C TYR A 121 8.53 -0.58 1.96
N GLU A 122 8.16 -0.74 3.23
CA GLU A 122 8.94 -1.50 4.21
C GLU A 122 8.25 -2.82 4.56
N MET A 123 9.03 -3.89 4.51
CA MET A 123 8.58 -5.26 4.78
C MET A 123 9.36 -5.90 5.92
N LEU A 124 10.48 -5.32 6.33
CA LEU A 124 11.24 -5.76 7.49
C LEU A 124 10.55 -5.28 8.78
N SER A 125 10.79 -5.99 9.88
CA SER A 125 10.47 -5.47 11.21
C SER A 125 11.22 -4.16 11.49
N LEU A 126 10.80 -3.39 12.50
CA LEU A 126 11.46 -2.14 12.86
C LEU A 126 12.94 -2.36 13.19
N GLU A 127 13.28 -3.41 13.95
CA GLU A 127 14.65 -3.73 14.34
C GLU A 127 15.52 -4.14 13.14
N GLU A 128 14.99 -4.95 12.23
CA GLU A 128 15.69 -5.33 11.01
C GLU A 128 15.86 -4.14 10.06
N ALA A 129 14.83 -3.30 9.93
CA ALA A 129 14.84 -2.12 9.06
C ALA A 129 15.92 -1.10 9.48
N ILE A 130 16.04 -0.80 10.77
CA ILE A 130 17.10 0.09 11.29
C ILE A 130 18.48 -0.55 11.18
N THR A 131 18.57 -1.89 11.30
CA THR A 131 19.84 -2.62 11.18
C THR A 131 20.34 -2.64 9.73
N GLN A 132 19.44 -2.79 8.75
CA GLN A 132 19.78 -2.81 7.33
C GLN A 132 19.95 -1.42 6.71
N GLU A 133 19.56 -0.34 7.39
CA GLU A 133 19.65 1.02 6.85
C GLU A 133 21.06 1.40 6.35
N PRO A 134 22.16 1.18 7.08
CA PRO A 134 23.50 1.54 6.61
C PRO A 134 23.88 0.85 5.29
N GLU A 135 23.49 -0.42 5.11
CA GLU A 135 23.72 -1.15 3.86
C GLU A 135 22.85 -0.60 2.73
N ARG A 136 21.55 -0.36 3.00
CA ARG A 136 20.62 0.21 2.01
C ARG A 136 21.04 1.59 1.52
N LEU A 137 21.66 2.40 2.37
CA LEU A 137 22.10 3.76 2.05
C LEU A 137 23.53 3.84 1.51
N GLN A 138 24.26 2.73 1.46
CA GLN A 138 25.66 2.72 1.04
C GLN A 138 25.83 3.24 -0.40
N GLY A 139 26.61 4.31 -0.56
CA GLY A 139 26.89 4.91 -1.87
C GLY A 139 25.77 5.81 -2.42
N GLU A 140 24.62 5.91 -1.74
CA GLU A 140 23.48 6.68 -2.24
C GLU A 140 23.74 8.19 -2.16
N LEU A 141 24.46 8.65 -1.14
CA LEU A 141 24.85 10.04 -0.97
C LEU A 141 25.74 10.51 -2.13
N GLU A 142 26.77 9.73 -2.46
CA GLU A 142 27.70 10.04 -3.54
C GLU A 142 27.01 10.07 -4.90
N LYS A 143 26.06 9.16 -5.16
CA LYS A 143 25.25 9.17 -6.38
C LYS A 143 24.36 10.42 -6.45
N LEU A 144 23.67 10.76 -5.36
CA LEU A 144 22.81 11.95 -5.30
C LEU A 144 23.57 13.27 -5.52
N LEU A 145 24.85 13.31 -5.13
CA LEU A 145 25.72 14.47 -5.33
C LEU A 145 26.39 14.50 -6.70
N SER A 146 26.63 13.34 -7.33
CA SER A 146 27.34 13.25 -8.62
C SER A 146 26.42 13.38 -9.83
N ASP A 147 25.14 13.03 -9.70
CA ASP A 147 24.13 13.21 -10.74
C ASP A 147 22.91 13.92 -10.16
N GLU A 148 22.67 15.15 -10.61
CA GLU A 148 21.58 15.97 -10.11
C GLU A 148 20.18 15.40 -10.40
N ASN A 149 20.09 14.48 -11.36
CA ASN A 149 18.85 13.82 -11.79
C ASN A 149 18.70 12.42 -11.19
N TYR A 150 19.67 11.96 -10.40
CA TYR A 150 19.60 10.66 -9.77
C TYR A 150 18.51 10.61 -8.71
N TYR A 151 17.64 9.62 -8.84
CA TYR A 151 16.62 9.31 -7.85
C TYR A 151 17.08 8.13 -6.98
N SER A 152 17.34 8.41 -5.70
CA SER A 152 17.59 7.37 -4.71
C SER A 152 16.31 6.96 -4.00
N TYR A 153 15.78 5.80 -4.39
CA TYR A 153 14.65 5.18 -3.69
C TYR A 153 15.00 4.88 -2.23
N ASN A 154 16.17 4.27 -1.98
CA ASN A 154 16.60 3.89 -0.64
C ASN A 154 16.77 5.10 0.29
N HIS A 155 17.41 6.18 -0.20
CA HIS A 155 17.59 7.40 0.60
C HIS A 155 16.25 8.07 0.90
N GLN A 156 15.30 8.05 -0.04
CA GLN A 156 13.97 8.63 0.20
C GLN A 156 13.14 7.82 1.18
N HIS A 157 13.15 6.50 1.09
CA HIS A 157 12.22 5.63 1.79
C HIS A 157 12.83 4.99 3.06
N TYR A 158 14.08 4.52 3.02
CA TYR A 158 14.66 3.68 4.08
C TYR A 158 15.62 4.40 5.04
N SER A 159 15.58 5.74 5.10
CA SER A 159 16.41 6.57 5.99
C SER A 159 15.73 6.84 7.33
N TYR A 160 15.58 5.83 8.18
CA TYR A 160 14.91 5.95 9.48
C TYR A 160 15.80 6.54 10.57
N LEU A 161 17.09 6.26 10.56
CA LEU A 161 18.08 6.75 11.52
C LEU A 161 18.71 8.05 10.99
N SER A 162 19.31 7.99 9.82
CA SER A 162 20.04 9.10 9.18
C SER A 162 19.20 10.38 9.07
N ARG A 163 17.92 10.26 8.72
CA ARG A 163 16.99 11.40 8.63
C ARG A 163 16.63 12.02 9.99
N GLY A 164 16.87 11.30 11.08
CA GLY A 164 16.76 11.81 12.45
C GLY A 164 17.99 12.58 12.94
N ILE A 165 19.11 12.54 12.20
CA ILE A 165 20.33 13.28 12.52
C ILE A 165 20.18 14.70 11.98
N TYR A 166 19.51 15.57 12.74
CA TYR A 166 19.17 16.92 12.28
C TYR A 166 20.36 17.88 12.21
N ILE A 167 21.39 17.67 13.04
CA ILE A 167 22.56 18.55 13.11
C ILE A 167 23.28 18.64 11.76
N GLU A 168 23.55 17.50 11.13
CA GLU A 168 24.25 17.44 9.83
C GLU A 168 23.41 18.09 8.72
N GLN A 169 22.09 17.83 8.73
CA GLN A 169 21.15 18.45 7.80
C GLN A 169 21.17 19.98 7.92
N LEU A 170 21.03 20.50 9.14
CA LEU A 170 21.02 21.95 9.36
C LEU A 170 22.37 22.60 9.07
N GLN A 171 23.48 21.93 9.33
CA GLN A 171 24.81 22.40 8.95
C GLN A 171 24.95 22.53 7.43
N ASN A 172 24.49 21.53 6.66
CA ASN A 172 24.52 21.58 5.19
C ASN A 172 23.75 22.79 4.65
N TRP A 173 22.60 23.11 5.24
CA TRP A 173 21.82 24.29 4.87
C TRP A 173 22.47 25.60 5.35
N MET A 174 22.90 25.67 6.62
CA MET A 174 23.43 26.91 7.23
C MET A 174 24.85 27.27 6.78
N ASN A 175 25.56 26.36 6.11
CA ASN A 175 26.80 26.69 5.40
C ASN A 175 26.56 27.60 4.19
N LEU A 176 25.36 27.57 3.60
CA LEU A 176 24.99 28.38 2.44
C LEU A 176 24.08 29.56 2.80
N PHE A 177 23.23 29.38 3.82
CA PHE A 177 22.23 30.36 4.22
C PHE A 177 22.46 30.84 5.65
N PRO A 178 22.33 32.15 5.92
CA PRO A 178 22.48 32.71 7.26
C PRO A 178 21.37 32.23 8.21
N ARG A 179 21.68 32.12 9.51
CA ARG A 179 20.79 31.57 10.55
C ARG A 179 19.46 32.31 10.65
N GLU A 180 19.43 33.59 10.35
CA GLU A 180 18.25 34.47 10.39
C GLU A 180 17.21 34.11 9.32
N GLN A 181 17.60 33.37 8.28
CA GLN A 181 16.67 32.83 7.29
C GLN A 181 15.95 31.57 7.77
N PHE A 182 16.22 31.06 8.98
CA PHE A 182 15.60 29.85 9.52
C PHE A 182 14.73 30.15 10.75
N LEU A 183 13.47 29.73 10.70
CA LEU A 183 12.64 29.53 11.87
C LEU A 183 12.61 28.05 12.21
N ILE A 184 13.16 27.68 13.36
CA ILE A 184 13.21 26.30 13.86
C ILE A 184 12.23 26.19 15.02
N LEU A 185 11.23 25.32 14.86
CA LEU A 185 10.18 25.06 15.83
C LEU A 185 10.31 23.64 16.36
N ARG A 186 9.95 23.47 17.63
CA ARG A 186 9.75 22.14 18.21
C ARG A 186 8.34 21.66 17.89
N SER A 187 8.23 20.44 17.36
CA SER A 187 6.96 19.88 16.89
C SER A 187 5.98 19.66 18.05
N GLU A 188 6.49 19.28 19.21
CA GLU A 188 5.73 19.06 20.43
C GLU A 188 5.07 20.37 20.93
N ASP A 189 5.78 21.50 20.84
CA ASP A 189 5.22 22.82 21.14
C ASP A 189 4.20 23.23 20.10
N PHE A 190 4.53 23.04 18.81
CA PHE A 190 3.59 23.30 17.73
C PHE A 190 2.26 22.55 17.91
N LEU A 191 2.29 21.31 18.40
CA LEU A 191 1.08 20.51 18.59
C LEU A 191 0.30 20.87 19.87
N SER A 192 0.96 21.36 20.91
CA SER A 192 0.31 21.75 22.17
C SER A 192 -0.17 23.20 22.16
N GLN A 193 0.54 24.08 21.46
CA GLN A 193 0.37 25.53 21.39
C GLN A 193 0.26 25.99 19.92
N CYS A 194 -0.66 25.37 19.17
CA CYS A 194 -0.78 25.58 17.72
C CYS A 194 -0.94 27.06 17.33
N SER A 195 -1.75 27.82 18.06
CA SER A 195 -1.99 29.23 17.73
C SER A 195 -0.72 30.08 17.84
N GLU A 196 0.02 29.90 18.93
CA GLU A 196 1.25 30.66 19.20
C GLU A 196 2.33 30.31 18.16
N SER A 197 2.53 29.02 17.89
CA SER A 197 3.51 28.57 16.90
C SER A 197 3.18 29.03 15.49
N VAL A 198 1.90 29.03 15.09
CA VAL A 198 1.48 29.54 13.77
C VAL A 198 1.70 31.06 13.67
N ASN A 199 1.41 31.82 14.74
CA ASN A 199 1.67 33.26 14.75
C ASN A 199 3.16 33.59 14.77
N GLN A 200 4.03 32.78 15.39
CA GLN A 200 5.49 32.91 15.25
C GLN A 200 5.93 32.78 13.79
N VAL A 201 5.30 31.88 13.02
CA VAL A 201 5.58 31.77 11.58
C VAL A 201 5.10 33.01 10.83
N PHE A 202 3.92 33.54 11.13
CA PHE A 202 3.46 34.79 10.51
C PHE A 202 4.40 35.95 10.80
N GLU A 203 4.79 36.15 12.05
CA GLU A 203 5.76 37.16 12.44
C GLU A 203 7.09 36.99 11.70
N PHE A 204 7.62 35.77 11.65
CA PHE A 204 8.84 35.46 10.90
C PHE A 204 8.73 35.77 9.41
N LEU A 205 7.56 35.56 8.80
CA LEU A 205 7.30 35.91 7.41
C LEU A 205 7.01 37.41 7.19
N GLY A 206 6.78 38.17 8.26
CA GLY A 206 6.38 39.59 8.20
C GLY A 206 4.88 39.78 7.90
N LEU A 207 4.06 38.78 8.23
CA LEU A 207 2.60 38.79 8.10
C LEU A 207 1.94 39.21 9.41
N PRO A 208 0.75 39.84 9.35
CA PRO A 208 -0.01 40.16 10.55
C PRO A 208 -0.43 38.86 11.28
N PRO A 209 -0.60 38.89 12.61
CA PRO A 209 -1.11 37.74 13.33
C PRO A 209 -2.54 37.41 12.87
N TYR A 210 -2.87 36.12 12.87
CA TYR A 210 -4.17 35.64 12.44
C TYR A 210 -4.61 34.45 13.29
N GLN A 211 -5.83 34.54 13.82
CA GLN A 211 -6.42 33.50 14.64
C GLN A 211 -7.24 32.56 13.76
N LEU A 212 -6.83 31.29 13.70
CA LEU A 212 -7.57 30.29 12.93
C LEU A 212 -8.83 29.85 13.68
N PRO A 213 -9.92 29.50 12.96
CA PRO A 213 -11.15 29.03 13.58
C PRO A 213 -10.99 27.66 14.24
N ASN A 214 -10.09 26.81 13.73
CA ASN A 214 -9.73 25.54 14.36
C ASN A 214 -8.31 25.11 13.97
N TYR A 215 -7.70 24.28 14.81
CA TYR A 215 -6.43 23.61 14.55
C TYR A 215 -6.66 22.10 14.43
N LYS A 216 -7.36 21.68 13.37
CA LYS A 216 -7.60 20.26 13.10
C LYS A 216 -6.28 19.54 12.88
N LYS A 217 -6.01 18.47 13.65
CA LYS A 217 -4.84 17.61 13.42
C LYS A 217 -5.00 16.86 12.08
N TYR A 218 -3.98 16.92 11.24
CA TYR A 218 -3.91 16.17 9.97
C TYR A 218 -2.91 15.02 10.07
N ASN A 219 -3.19 13.91 9.38
CA ASN A 219 -2.30 12.74 9.24
C ASN A 219 -1.80 12.14 10.57
N VAL A 220 -2.70 12.02 11.57
CA VAL A 220 -2.38 11.32 12.83
C VAL A 220 -2.32 9.82 12.55
N GLY A 221 -1.10 9.27 12.54
CA GLY A 221 -0.89 7.82 12.38
C GLY A 221 -1.21 7.08 13.68
N ALA A 222 -1.92 5.95 13.56
CA ALA A 222 -2.05 4.96 14.63
C ALA A 222 -1.15 3.78 14.28
N TYR A 223 -0.23 3.42 15.17
CA TYR A 223 0.67 2.28 15.00
C TYR A 223 0.91 1.59 16.36
N PRO A 224 1.30 0.31 16.35
CA PRO A 224 1.55 -0.45 17.57
C PRO A 224 2.54 0.24 18.52
N GLN A 225 2.38 -0.01 19.81
CA GLN A 225 3.38 0.39 20.80
C GLN A 225 4.67 -0.38 20.53
N VAL A 226 5.75 0.36 20.34
CA VAL A 226 7.10 -0.20 20.15
C VAL A 226 7.66 -0.60 21.52
N SER A 227 8.42 -1.69 21.57
CA SER A 227 8.99 -2.18 22.83
C SER A 227 9.87 -1.12 23.50
N PRO A 228 9.87 -1.05 24.85
CA PRO A 228 10.74 -0.13 25.59
C PRO A 228 12.22 -0.27 25.22
N GLN A 229 12.66 -1.49 24.89
CA GLN A 229 14.04 -1.81 24.54
C GLN A 229 14.47 -1.13 23.23
N ILE A 230 13.64 -1.20 22.18
CA ILE A 230 13.94 -0.53 20.90
C ILE A 230 13.93 0.99 21.10
N ARG A 231 12.96 1.54 21.85
CA ARG A 231 12.91 2.97 22.15
C ARG A 231 14.17 3.44 22.89
N GLN A 232 14.63 2.68 23.87
CA GLN A 232 15.88 2.97 24.57
C GLN A 232 17.07 2.93 23.61
N HIS A 233 17.18 1.90 22.77
CA HIS A 233 18.26 1.80 21.78
C HIS A 233 18.29 3.00 20.83
N LEU A 234 17.14 3.42 20.29
CA LEU A 234 17.04 4.60 19.45
C LEU A 234 17.38 5.89 20.22
N THR A 235 16.97 6.00 21.48
CA THR A 235 17.30 7.14 22.34
C THR A 235 18.80 7.27 22.53
N GLU A 236 19.47 6.16 22.87
CA GLU A 236 20.93 6.10 23.02
C GLU A 236 21.65 6.42 21.70
N TYR A 237 21.13 5.91 20.58
CA TYR A 237 21.65 6.22 19.24
C TYR A 237 21.58 7.72 18.91
N PHE A 238 20.45 8.38 19.18
CA PHE A 238 20.25 9.79 18.82
C PHE A 238 20.87 10.79 19.80
N GLN A 239 21.10 10.40 21.06
CA GLN A 239 21.59 11.30 22.11
C GLN A 239 22.83 12.13 21.71
N PRO A 240 23.94 11.55 21.19
CA PRO A 240 25.12 12.36 20.84
C PRO A 240 24.85 13.36 19.72
N TYR A 241 23.90 13.10 18.83
CA TYR A 241 23.52 14.03 17.76
C TYR A 241 22.60 15.14 18.29
N ASN A 242 21.71 14.80 19.22
CA ASN A 242 20.84 15.76 19.89
C ASN A 242 21.64 16.75 20.74
N ASP A 243 22.67 16.27 21.46
CA ASP A 243 23.54 17.15 22.26
C ASP A 243 24.26 18.18 21.37
N LYS A 244 24.82 17.73 20.24
CA LYS A 244 25.44 18.61 19.23
C LYS A 244 24.44 19.58 18.61
N LEU A 245 23.21 19.14 18.38
CA LEU A 245 22.14 19.98 17.86
C LEU A 245 21.77 21.10 18.83
N VAL A 246 21.64 20.78 20.12
CA VAL A 246 21.36 21.76 21.17
C VAL A 246 22.48 22.78 21.27
N GLU A 247 23.74 22.33 21.26
CA GLU A 247 24.91 23.21 21.25
C GLU A 247 24.91 24.13 20.01
N PHE A 248 24.69 23.56 18.82
CA PHE A 248 24.72 24.30 17.56
C PHE A 248 23.60 25.34 17.45
N LEU A 249 22.39 25.01 17.93
CA LEU A 249 21.24 25.92 17.85
C LEU A 249 21.12 26.86 19.05
N GLY A 250 21.80 26.57 20.16
CA GLY A 250 21.60 27.26 21.44
C GLY A 250 20.18 27.10 21.98
N GLN A 251 19.50 25.99 21.64
CA GLN A 251 18.10 25.74 21.96
C GLN A 251 17.92 24.32 22.50
N GLU A 252 17.24 24.21 23.64
CA GLU A 252 16.87 22.93 24.27
C GLU A 252 15.60 22.34 23.65
N PHE A 253 15.56 21.01 23.52
CA PHE A 253 14.42 20.28 22.92
C PHE A 253 13.71 19.32 23.89
N ASP A 254 14.33 18.97 25.03
CA ASP A 254 13.78 18.08 26.09
C ASP A 254 13.20 16.74 25.58
N TRP A 255 13.91 16.07 24.66
CA TRP A 255 13.49 14.79 24.09
C TRP A 255 13.80 13.55 24.95
N LYS A 256 13.90 13.71 26.28
CA LYS A 256 14.25 12.61 27.18
C LYS A 256 13.08 11.65 27.40
N GLU A 257 13.30 10.35 27.21
CA GLU A 257 12.35 9.29 27.60
C GLU A 257 12.16 9.30 29.13
N LYS A 258 10.91 9.26 29.61
CA LYS A 258 10.63 9.01 31.02
C LYS A 258 10.92 7.54 31.29
N GLN A 259 11.99 7.24 32.04
CA GLN A 259 12.27 5.87 32.47
C GLN A 259 11.04 5.27 33.18
N LEU A 260 10.34 4.33 32.54
CA LEU A 260 9.39 3.47 33.21
C LEU A 260 10.19 2.38 33.95
N PRO A 261 9.87 2.08 35.23
CA PRO A 261 10.56 1.03 35.97
C PRO A 261 10.34 -0.31 35.28
N LEU A 262 11.44 -0.96 34.88
CA LEU A 262 11.46 -2.32 34.37
C LEU A 262 10.95 -3.27 35.47
N LYS A 263 9.76 -3.85 35.28
CA LYS A 263 9.38 -5.07 35.99
C LYS A 263 10.09 -6.22 35.29
N LEU A 264 11.06 -6.80 35.98
CA LEU A 264 11.68 -8.07 35.62
C LEU A 264 10.63 -9.17 35.84
N GLU A 265 10.04 -9.68 34.77
CA GLU A 265 9.45 -11.02 34.78
C GLU A 265 10.54 -11.98 34.29
N GLU A 266 10.85 -12.97 35.12
CA GLU A 266 11.83 -14.02 34.84
C GLU A 266 11.32 -14.87 33.68
N GLU A 267 11.91 -14.70 32.50
CA GLU A 267 11.72 -15.61 31.37
C GLU A 267 12.88 -16.59 31.22
N ASP A 268 12.46 -17.79 30.81
CA ASP A 268 13.11 -19.08 30.88
C ASP A 268 14.45 -19.15 30.15
N SER A 269 15.42 -19.81 30.80
CA SER A 269 16.80 -19.96 30.32
C SER A 269 16.88 -21.01 29.22
N SER A 270 16.44 -20.69 28.01
CA SER A 270 16.63 -21.57 26.84
C SER A 270 16.71 -20.82 25.52
N ASN A 271 17.49 -19.73 25.42
CA ASN A 271 17.81 -19.11 24.11
C ASN A 271 19.21 -18.46 24.00
N LYS A 272 20.16 -18.86 24.85
CA LYS A 272 21.58 -18.45 24.71
C LYS A 272 22.38 -19.50 23.92
N ALA A 273 22.14 -19.63 22.62
CA ALA A 273 23.03 -20.38 21.72
C ALA A 273 22.78 -20.12 20.22
N VAL A 274 22.57 -18.88 19.78
CA VAL A 274 22.57 -18.56 18.33
C VAL A 274 23.24 -17.20 18.07
N LEU A 275 24.44 -17.00 18.61
CA LEU A 275 25.28 -15.84 18.28
C LEU A 275 26.73 -16.32 18.36
N GLU A 276 27.15 -17.10 17.37
CA GLU A 276 28.54 -17.33 16.96
C GLU A 276 28.56 -18.48 15.96
N ARG A 277 28.57 -18.15 14.66
CA ARG A 277 29.14 -18.91 13.51
C ARG A 277 28.44 -18.46 12.25
N THR A 278 29.16 -17.73 11.39
CA THR A 278 29.42 -18.10 9.98
C THR A 278 30.02 -16.91 9.24
N SER A 279 31.31 -16.67 9.50
CA SER A 279 32.23 -16.19 8.47
C SER A 279 32.76 -17.42 7.71
N SER A 280 32.81 -17.34 6.38
CA SER A 280 33.32 -18.31 5.39
C SER A 280 32.34 -19.38 4.87
N SER A 281 31.85 -19.22 3.64
CA SER A 281 32.37 -19.94 2.47
C SER A 281 31.65 -19.50 1.18
N LEU A 282 32.43 -19.35 0.13
CA LEU A 282 32.04 -18.98 -1.23
C LEU A 282 31.48 -20.21 -1.99
N PHE A 283 30.44 -19.95 -2.79
CA PHE A 283 30.01 -20.66 -4.02
C PHE A 283 30.11 -22.20 -4.09
N THR A 284 28.94 -22.83 -4.21
CA THR A 284 28.69 -23.87 -5.23
C THR A 284 27.26 -23.76 -5.77
N SER A 285 27.15 -23.84 -7.08
CA SER A 285 25.92 -23.75 -7.87
C SER A 285 25.20 -25.10 -7.93
N THR A 286 23.92 -25.11 -7.55
CA THR A 286 22.91 -26.01 -8.13
C THR A 286 21.54 -25.35 -7.97
N THR A 287 20.86 -25.16 -9.10
CA THR A 287 19.52 -24.60 -9.19
C THR A 287 18.52 -25.58 -8.58
N GLN A 288 18.29 -25.49 -7.27
CA GLN A 288 17.10 -26.02 -6.62
C GLN A 288 16.09 -24.87 -6.48
N LEU A 289 14.87 -25.09 -6.95
CA LEU A 289 13.72 -24.24 -6.65
C LEU A 289 13.68 -24.03 -5.14
N LYS A 290 13.94 -22.79 -4.69
CA LYS A 290 13.77 -22.42 -3.29
C LYS A 290 12.32 -22.69 -2.91
N GLN A 291 12.10 -23.54 -1.91
CA GLN A 291 10.79 -23.63 -1.27
C GLN A 291 10.43 -22.25 -0.71
N PRO A 292 9.17 -21.81 -0.84
CA PRO A 292 8.76 -20.48 -0.45
C PRO A 292 8.94 -20.30 1.06
N ILE A 293 9.58 -19.20 1.44
CA ILE A 293 9.61 -18.70 2.80
C ILE A 293 8.18 -18.23 3.09
N MET A 294 7.46 -18.94 3.96
CA MET A 294 6.14 -18.50 4.43
C MET A 294 6.34 -17.31 5.39
N ASN A 295 6.09 -16.10 4.90
CA ASN A 295 5.93 -14.89 5.72
C ASN A 295 4.44 -14.54 5.80
N ASP A 296 3.96 -14.17 6.99
CA ASP A 296 2.56 -13.93 7.40
C ASP A 296 1.80 -12.77 6.68
N SER A 297 2.25 -12.32 5.51
CA SER A 297 1.60 -11.25 4.73
C SER A 297 0.50 -11.75 3.77
N LYS A 298 -0.40 -12.60 4.29
CA LYS A 298 -1.51 -13.12 3.49
C LYS A 298 -2.63 -12.09 3.38
N ILE A 299 -3.23 -11.96 2.19
CA ILE A 299 -4.45 -11.17 2.01
C ILE A 299 -5.57 -11.85 2.79
N ASP A 300 -6.25 -11.08 3.64
CA ASP A 300 -7.36 -11.59 4.45
C ASP A 300 -8.64 -11.72 3.60
N TYR A 301 -8.67 -12.73 2.73
CA TYR A 301 -9.86 -13.07 1.95
C TYR A 301 -11.01 -13.53 2.85
N GLU A 302 -10.72 -14.30 3.90
CA GLU A 302 -11.74 -14.85 4.80
C GLU A 302 -12.46 -13.74 5.55
N GLY A 303 -11.72 -12.86 6.25
CA GLY A 303 -12.30 -11.74 6.98
C GLY A 303 -13.11 -10.81 6.08
N ALA A 304 -12.63 -10.53 4.86
CA ALA A 304 -13.32 -9.67 3.92
C ALA A 304 -14.68 -10.24 3.46
N TRP A 305 -14.76 -11.54 3.17
CA TRP A 305 -16.02 -12.19 2.79
C TRP A 305 -16.95 -12.46 3.97
N ASP A 306 -16.39 -12.74 5.15
CA ASP A 306 -17.15 -12.84 6.39
C ASP A 306 -17.77 -11.49 6.80
N ASP A 307 -17.07 -10.38 6.58
CA ASP A 307 -17.58 -9.03 6.79
C ASP A 307 -18.63 -8.65 5.75
N TYR A 308 -18.48 -9.09 4.49
CA TYR A 308 -19.51 -8.92 3.48
C TYR A 308 -20.84 -9.57 3.93
N ILE A 309 -20.82 -10.84 4.36
CA ILE A 309 -22.03 -11.53 4.81
C ILE A 309 -22.62 -10.87 6.07
N LYS A 310 -21.77 -10.43 6.99
CA LYS A 310 -22.23 -9.75 8.21
C LYS A 310 -22.97 -8.45 7.93
N ASN A 311 -22.57 -7.74 6.88
CA ASN A 311 -23.15 -6.46 6.47
C ASN A 311 -24.23 -6.62 5.39
N TRP A 312 -24.44 -7.84 4.89
CA TRP A 312 -25.50 -8.13 3.92
C TRP A 312 -26.86 -7.94 4.57
N ARG A 313 -27.71 -7.13 3.94
CA ARG A 313 -28.96 -6.72 4.55
C ARG A 313 -30.08 -7.68 4.17
N THR A 314 -30.79 -8.17 5.17
CA THR A 314 -31.93 -9.08 5.00
C THR A 314 -33.19 -8.40 4.47
N ASP A 315 -33.20 -7.07 4.33
CA ASP A 315 -34.24 -6.28 3.66
C ASP A 315 -33.98 -6.12 2.14
N SER A 316 -32.99 -6.86 1.61
CA SER A 316 -32.72 -7.00 0.18
C SER A 316 -33.92 -7.61 -0.57
N GLU A 317 -34.08 -7.26 -1.85
CA GLU A 317 -35.04 -7.94 -2.75
C GLU A 317 -34.62 -9.38 -3.08
N TYR A 318 -33.40 -9.76 -2.71
CA TYR A 318 -32.81 -11.08 -2.94
C TYR A 318 -32.84 -11.96 -1.69
N SER A 319 -33.13 -13.24 -1.89
CA SER A 319 -33.18 -14.23 -0.81
C SER A 319 -31.80 -14.68 -0.31
N TYR A 320 -30.80 -14.66 -1.18
CA TYR A 320 -29.45 -15.12 -0.87
C TYR A 320 -28.40 -14.07 -1.25
N PRO A 321 -27.32 -13.93 -0.46
CA PRO A 321 -26.23 -13.02 -0.78
C PRO A 321 -25.51 -13.43 -2.06
N GLY A 322 -25.11 -12.45 -2.86
CA GLY A 322 -24.48 -12.66 -4.17
C GLY A 322 -25.48 -12.81 -5.32
N ASP A 323 -26.78 -12.94 -5.05
CA ASP A 323 -27.81 -12.87 -6.10
C ASP A 323 -27.92 -11.45 -6.68
N GLU A 324 -27.55 -10.41 -5.94
CA GLU A 324 -27.45 -9.04 -6.43
C GLU A 324 -26.34 -8.83 -7.47
N TRP A 325 -25.39 -9.75 -7.60
CA TRP A 325 -24.33 -9.70 -8.60
C TRP A 325 -24.84 -10.25 -9.93
N ILE A 326 -25.71 -9.48 -10.57
CA ILE A 326 -26.41 -9.88 -11.81
C ILE A 326 -25.58 -9.67 -13.09
N GLY A 327 -24.28 -9.40 -12.99
CA GLY A 327 -23.42 -9.17 -14.16
C GLY A 327 -23.65 -7.84 -14.90
N LEU A 328 -24.53 -6.95 -14.41
CA LEU A 328 -24.83 -5.66 -15.05
C LEU A 328 -23.58 -4.78 -15.22
N ALA A 329 -22.82 -4.59 -14.15
CA ALA A 329 -21.56 -3.82 -14.19
C ALA A 329 -20.46 -4.51 -14.99
N ALA A 330 -20.61 -5.80 -15.29
CA ALA A 330 -19.70 -6.57 -16.13
C ALA A 330 -20.08 -6.54 -17.62
N GLY A 331 -21.23 -5.94 -17.96
CA GLY A 331 -21.79 -5.92 -19.30
C GLY A 331 -22.45 -7.24 -19.72
N ALA A 332 -22.74 -8.14 -18.78
CA ALA A 332 -23.18 -9.51 -19.06
C ALA A 332 -24.70 -9.70 -19.12
N ALA A 333 -25.46 -9.06 -18.24
CA ALA A 333 -26.91 -9.24 -18.12
C ALA A 333 -27.61 -8.05 -17.45
N GLN A 334 -28.92 -7.91 -17.66
CA GLN A 334 -29.75 -6.85 -17.07
C GLN A 334 -30.61 -7.33 -15.90
N SER A 335 -30.68 -8.65 -15.67
CA SER A 335 -31.42 -9.24 -14.57
C SER A 335 -30.75 -10.51 -14.05
N LEU A 336 -31.14 -10.95 -12.86
CA LEU A 336 -30.65 -12.20 -12.27
C LEU A 336 -30.95 -13.40 -13.19
N ALA A 337 -32.18 -13.50 -13.72
CA ALA A 337 -32.59 -14.60 -14.58
C ALA A 337 -31.79 -14.64 -15.90
N GLU A 338 -31.49 -13.47 -16.48
CA GLU A 338 -30.62 -13.40 -17.66
C GLU A 338 -29.19 -13.86 -17.34
N TYR A 339 -28.67 -13.45 -16.18
CA TYR A 339 -27.33 -13.82 -15.76
C TYR A 339 -27.19 -15.32 -15.48
N GLU A 340 -28.16 -15.92 -14.77
CA GLU A 340 -28.21 -17.36 -14.53
C GLU A 340 -28.33 -18.14 -15.84
N ALA A 341 -29.22 -17.72 -16.74
CA ALA A 341 -29.38 -18.36 -18.04
C ALA A 341 -28.12 -18.25 -18.91
N LEU A 342 -27.40 -17.13 -18.84
CA LEU A 342 -26.13 -16.97 -19.55
C LEU A 342 -25.09 -17.97 -19.05
N ILE A 343 -24.88 -18.05 -17.72
CA ILE A 343 -23.90 -18.97 -17.13
C ILE A 343 -24.31 -20.42 -17.41
N GLU A 344 -25.58 -20.76 -17.20
CA GLU A 344 -26.11 -22.12 -17.40
C GLU A 344 -25.92 -22.58 -18.85
N ASN A 345 -26.28 -21.75 -19.84
CA ASN A 345 -26.24 -22.14 -21.24
C ASN A 345 -24.85 -22.09 -21.86
N GLN A 346 -24.00 -21.13 -21.47
CA GLN A 346 -22.68 -20.95 -22.08
C GLN A 346 -21.59 -21.78 -21.39
N PHE A 347 -21.70 -21.95 -20.06
CA PHE A 347 -20.56 -22.40 -19.25
C PHE A 347 -20.83 -23.69 -18.44
N ILE A 348 -22.09 -24.09 -18.26
CA ILE A 348 -22.45 -25.31 -17.50
C ILE A 348 -22.96 -26.41 -18.44
N ALA A 349 -24.11 -26.20 -19.07
CA ALA A 349 -24.80 -27.22 -19.87
C ALA A 349 -23.95 -27.84 -21.00
N PRO A 350 -23.04 -27.12 -21.68
CA PRO A 350 -22.22 -27.72 -22.73
C PRO A 350 -21.10 -28.65 -22.22
N TYR A 351 -20.73 -28.52 -20.94
CA TYR A 351 -19.48 -29.11 -20.42
C TYR A 351 -19.68 -30.11 -19.28
N ILE A 352 -20.78 -30.00 -18.54
CA ILE A 352 -21.02 -30.83 -17.35
C ILE A 352 -22.06 -31.91 -17.64
N GLN A 353 -21.76 -33.12 -17.19
CA GLN A 353 -22.57 -34.33 -17.42
C GLN A 353 -23.09 -34.91 -16.10
N SER A 354 -24.29 -35.52 -16.14
CA SER A 354 -25.05 -35.97 -14.96
C SER A 354 -24.37 -37.02 -14.08
N HIS A 355 -23.30 -37.65 -14.55
CA HIS A 355 -22.53 -38.65 -13.80
C HIS A 355 -21.25 -38.08 -13.16
N GLN A 356 -20.95 -36.80 -13.39
CA GLN A 356 -19.71 -36.18 -12.93
C GLN A 356 -19.83 -35.72 -11.48
N THR A 357 -18.72 -35.84 -10.74
CA THR A 357 -18.48 -35.08 -9.51
C THR A 357 -17.86 -33.74 -9.87
N VAL A 358 -18.51 -32.63 -9.50
CA VAL A 358 -18.03 -31.27 -9.79
C VAL A 358 -17.47 -30.65 -8.51
N LEU A 359 -16.33 -29.97 -8.60
CA LEU A 359 -15.84 -29.07 -7.58
C LEU A 359 -16.15 -27.63 -7.98
N GLU A 360 -16.77 -26.86 -7.09
CA GLU A 360 -16.84 -25.41 -7.21
C GLU A 360 -15.94 -24.74 -6.16
N ILE A 361 -14.98 -23.92 -6.62
CA ILE A 361 -14.07 -23.14 -5.77
C ILE A 361 -14.60 -21.72 -5.68
N GLY A 362 -14.89 -21.26 -4.45
CA GLY A 362 -15.40 -19.92 -4.16
C GLY A 362 -16.89 -19.77 -4.45
N ILE A 363 -17.71 -20.61 -3.82
CA ILE A 363 -19.15 -20.75 -4.07
C ILE A 363 -19.97 -19.50 -3.74
N GLY A 364 -19.47 -18.60 -2.89
CA GLY A 364 -20.22 -17.43 -2.42
C GLY A 364 -21.53 -17.82 -1.73
N GLY A 365 -22.64 -17.15 -2.08
CA GLY A 365 -23.99 -17.52 -1.59
C GLY A 365 -24.68 -18.62 -2.39
N GLY A 366 -23.94 -19.37 -3.21
CA GLY A 366 -24.42 -20.61 -3.82
C GLY A 366 -25.26 -20.46 -5.09
N LYS A 367 -25.22 -19.30 -5.76
CA LYS A 367 -25.96 -19.04 -7.01
C LYS A 367 -25.54 -20.00 -8.11
N THR A 368 -24.26 -20.02 -8.42
CA THR A 368 -23.68 -20.91 -9.43
C THR A 368 -23.76 -22.38 -8.99
N ALA A 369 -23.50 -22.67 -7.72
CA ALA A 369 -23.68 -23.99 -7.12
C ALA A 369 -25.09 -24.58 -7.37
N ALA A 370 -26.13 -23.77 -7.22
CA ALA A 370 -27.51 -24.19 -7.49
C ALA A 370 -27.74 -24.57 -8.95
N LEU A 371 -27.07 -23.91 -9.90
CA LEU A 371 -27.11 -24.27 -11.31
C LEU A 371 -26.34 -25.57 -11.56
N LEU A 372 -25.11 -25.70 -11.05
CA LEU A 372 -24.26 -26.88 -11.21
C LEU A 372 -24.94 -28.15 -10.70
N LEU A 373 -25.62 -28.08 -9.55
CA LEU A 373 -26.28 -29.22 -8.90
C LEU A 373 -27.39 -29.86 -9.74
N LYS A 374 -27.92 -29.14 -10.74
CA LYS A 374 -28.89 -29.67 -11.72
C LYS A 374 -28.24 -30.60 -12.75
N TYR A 375 -26.94 -30.44 -13.00
CA TYR A 375 -26.22 -31.10 -14.11
C TYR A 375 -25.22 -32.15 -13.65
N CYS A 376 -24.86 -32.21 -12.37
CA CYS A 376 -23.88 -33.16 -11.84
C CYS A 376 -24.49 -34.24 -10.94
N GLN A 377 -23.74 -35.33 -10.75
CA GLN A 377 -24.12 -36.38 -9.81
C GLN A 377 -23.98 -35.86 -8.37
N SER A 378 -22.86 -35.22 -8.08
CA SER A 378 -22.54 -34.62 -6.79
C SER A 378 -21.70 -33.36 -6.96
N LEU A 379 -21.82 -32.46 -5.98
CA LEU A 379 -21.14 -31.17 -5.94
C LEU A 379 -20.31 -31.05 -4.67
N ILE A 380 -19.04 -30.70 -4.83
CA ILE A 380 -18.15 -30.30 -3.73
C ILE A 380 -18.09 -28.78 -3.74
N CYS A 381 -18.70 -28.17 -2.73
CA CYS A 381 -18.73 -26.73 -2.52
C CYS A 381 -17.56 -26.31 -1.63
N ALA A 382 -16.57 -25.60 -2.19
CA ALA A 382 -15.40 -25.16 -1.44
C ALA A 382 -15.36 -23.64 -1.32
N ASP A 383 -15.17 -23.11 -0.12
CA ASP A 383 -15.06 -21.67 0.11
C ASP A 383 -14.13 -21.35 1.28
N ILE A 384 -13.55 -20.16 1.26
CA ILE A 384 -12.73 -19.65 2.35
C ILE A 384 -13.58 -19.03 3.47
N SER A 385 -14.82 -18.62 3.22
CA SER A 385 -15.70 -18.06 4.25
C SER A 385 -16.58 -19.15 4.86
N THR A 386 -16.49 -19.32 6.18
CA THR A 386 -17.38 -20.23 6.91
C THR A 386 -18.84 -19.76 6.81
N LYS A 387 -19.07 -18.45 6.73
CA LYS A 387 -20.42 -17.88 6.59
C LYS A 387 -21.00 -18.11 5.20
N MET A 388 -20.18 -18.03 4.14
CA MET A 388 -20.61 -18.40 2.77
C MET A 388 -20.99 -19.88 2.69
N LEU A 389 -20.20 -20.76 3.31
CA LEU A 389 -20.52 -22.20 3.37
C LEU A 389 -21.83 -22.46 4.09
N GLN A 390 -22.09 -21.80 5.22
CA GLN A 390 -23.36 -21.93 5.93
C GLN A 390 -24.52 -21.41 5.08
N THR A 391 -24.37 -20.25 4.46
CA THR A 391 -25.42 -19.65 3.62
C THR A 391 -25.75 -20.53 2.42
N THR A 392 -24.74 -21.09 1.76
CA THR A 392 -24.93 -22.02 0.65
C THR A 392 -25.55 -23.34 1.14
N ARG A 393 -25.20 -23.81 2.34
CA ARG A 393 -25.86 -24.98 2.95
C ARG A 393 -27.34 -24.76 3.21
N ASP A 394 -27.72 -23.58 3.67
CA ASP A 394 -29.13 -23.21 3.85
C ASP A 394 -29.88 -23.14 2.50
N ARG A 395 -29.16 -22.82 1.41
CA ARG A 395 -29.70 -22.80 0.03
C ARG A 395 -29.86 -24.20 -0.58
N LEU A 396 -28.85 -25.08 -0.45
CA LEU A 396 -28.76 -26.34 -1.21
C LEU A 396 -29.03 -27.60 -0.39
N GLY A 397 -28.90 -27.53 0.93
CA GLY A 397 -28.95 -28.71 1.81
C GLY A 397 -27.71 -29.60 1.69
N GLU A 398 -27.83 -30.86 2.09
CA GLU A 398 -26.72 -31.84 2.14
C GLU A 398 -26.90 -33.02 1.17
N GLU A 399 -28.00 -33.05 0.42
CA GLU A 399 -28.27 -34.11 -0.55
C GLU A 399 -27.41 -33.92 -1.80
N ARG A 400 -26.48 -34.85 -2.05
CA ARG A 400 -25.49 -34.82 -3.16
C ARG A 400 -24.48 -33.66 -3.09
N VAL A 401 -24.45 -32.90 -1.98
CA VAL A 401 -23.54 -31.76 -1.81
C VAL A 401 -22.65 -31.99 -0.59
N SER A 402 -21.34 -31.72 -0.73
CA SER A 402 -20.40 -31.64 0.39
C SER A 402 -19.79 -30.25 0.48
N TYR A 403 -19.37 -29.86 1.69
CA TYR A 403 -18.87 -28.51 1.98
C TYR A 403 -17.45 -28.59 2.52
N VAL A 404 -16.52 -27.87 1.91
CA VAL A 404 -15.09 -27.86 2.27
C VAL A 404 -14.64 -26.45 2.61
N LYS A 405 -14.18 -26.23 3.84
CA LYS A 405 -13.55 -24.98 4.26
C LYS A 405 -12.12 -24.94 3.74
N LEU A 406 -11.84 -23.95 2.90
CA LEU A 406 -10.50 -23.67 2.40
C LEU A 406 -9.76 -22.75 3.37
N ASP A 407 -8.43 -22.81 3.32
CA ASP A 407 -7.57 -21.88 4.05
C ASP A 407 -7.24 -20.65 3.20
N GLY A 408 -7.36 -20.69 1.86
CA GLY A 408 -6.94 -19.61 0.94
C GLY A 408 -5.54 -19.79 0.35
N LEU A 409 -4.90 -20.94 0.58
CA LEU A 409 -3.61 -21.35 0.02
C LEU A 409 -3.64 -22.76 -0.56
N LYS A 410 -4.47 -23.64 -0.02
CA LYS A 410 -4.51 -25.05 -0.38
C LYS A 410 -5.92 -25.52 -0.66
N LEU A 411 -6.01 -26.63 -1.40
CA LEU A 411 -7.24 -27.39 -1.62
C LEU A 411 -7.32 -28.62 -0.70
N GLU A 412 -6.78 -28.51 0.52
CA GLU A 412 -6.88 -29.57 1.53
C GLU A 412 -8.35 -29.83 1.89
N GLY A 413 -8.69 -31.10 2.15
CA GLY A 413 -10.06 -31.56 2.37
C GLY A 413 -10.77 -32.07 1.12
N ILE A 414 -10.18 -31.92 -0.07
CA ILE A 414 -10.66 -32.52 -1.32
C ILE A 414 -9.76 -33.69 -1.67
N ASN A 415 -10.35 -34.86 -1.91
CA ASN A 415 -9.58 -36.08 -2.16
C ASN A 415 -8.91 -36.05 -3.54
N PRO A 416 -7.65 -36.49 -3.68
CA PRO A 416 -7.02 -36.70 -4.97
C PRO A 416 -7.83 -37.65 -5.88
N GLY A 417 -7.89 -37.35 -7.18
CA GLY A 417 -8.63 -38.13 -8.17
C GLY A 417 -10.13 -38.29 -7.91
N SER A 418 -10.76 -37.36 -7.17
CA SER A 418 -12.18 -37.46 -6.79
C SER A 418 -13.13 -36.61 -7.63
N ILE A 419 -12.62 -35.68 -8.44
CA ILE A 419 -13.43 -34.72 -9.21
C ILE A 419 -13.26 -34.93 -10.72
N ASP A 420 -14.35 -34.79 -11.47
CA ASP A 420 -14.39 -34.92 -12.93
C ASP A 420 -14.34 -33.55 -13.62
N PHE A 421 -14.82 -32.50 -12.93
CA PHE A 421 -14.82 -31.11 -13.40
C PHE A 421 -14.46 -30.13 -12.27
N CYS A 422 -13.60 -29.14 -12.55
CA CYS A 422 -13.31 -28.03 -11.62
C CYS A 422 -13.92 -26.72 -12.15
N PHE A 423 -14.77 -26.08 -11.37
CA PHE A 423 -15.49 -24.86 -11.72
C PHE A 423 -15.08 -23.74 -10.76
N CYS A 424 -14.55 -22.64 -11.27
CA CYS A 424 -14.23 -21.46 -10.46
C CYS A 424 -14.73 -20.21 -11.18
N TYR A 425 -15.88 -19.72 -10.71
CA TYR A 425 -16.61 -18.63 -11.35
C TYR A 425 -16.92 -17.50 -10.38
N ASP A 426 -16.73 -16.27 -10.84
CA ASP A 426 -16.85 -15.03 -10.03
C ASP A 426 -15.99 -15.01 -8.74
N THR A 427 -14.96 -15.88 -8.65
CA THR A 427 -14.05 -15.94 -7.50
C THR A 427 -12.68 -15.35 -7.82
N MET A 428 -12.03 -15.80 -8.91
CA MET A 428 -10.68 -15.33 -9.28
C MET A 428 -10.68 -13.85 -9.68
N VAL A 429 -11.85 -13.25 -9.90
CA VAL A 429 -11.99 -11.80 -10.05
C VAL A 429 -11.53 -11.03 -8.79
N HIS A 430 -11.48 -11.70 -7.64
CA HIS A 430 -11.07 -11.15 -6.34
C HIS A 430 -9.72 -11.67 -5.85
N ILE A 431 -9.08 -12.62 -6.55
CA ILE A 431 -7.85 -13.30 -6.11
C ILE A 431 -6.62 -12.73 -6.83
N GLU A 432 -5.51 -12.55 -6.11
CA GLU A 432 -4.26 -12.10 -6.72
C GLU A 432 -3.64 -13.14 -7.68
N PRO A 433 -2.93 -12.70 -8.74
CA PRO A 433 -2.32 -13.61 -9.72
C PRO A 433 -1.46 -14.72 -9.11
N ARG A 434 -0.70 -14.41 -8.04
CA ARG A 434 0.16 -15.40 -7.36
C ARG A 434 -0.65 -16.52 -6.70
N ASP A 435 -1.79 -16.17 -6.12
CA ASP A 435 -2.65 -17.11 -5.40
C ASP A 435 -3.45 -17.94 -6.42
N ILE A 436 -3.91 -17.32 -7.53
CA ILE A 436 -4.48 -18.02 -8.69
C ILE A 436 -3.49 -19.06 -9.22
N PHE A 437 -2.24 -18.67 -9.49
CA PHE A 437 -1.21 -19.58 -9.98
C PHE A 437 -1.03 -20.77 -9.03
N ASN A 438 -1.00 -20.52 -7.72
CA ASN A 438 -0.89 -21.56 -6.71
C ASN A 438 -2.12 -22.50 -6.64
N TYR A 439 -3.34 -22.02 -6.92
CA TYR A 439 -4.49 -22.92 -7.10
C TYR A 439 -4.35 -23.79 -8.37
N LEU A 440 -3.90 -23.19 -9.48
CA LEU A 440 -3.70 -23.91 -10.74
C LEU A 440 -2.67 -25.04 -10.64
N THR A 441 -1.67 -24.95 -9.76
CA THR A 441 -0.71 -26.05 -9.52
C THR A 441 -1.31 -27.22 -8.74
N GLN A 442 -2.40 -27.00 -7.99
CA GLN A 442 -2.99 -28.00 -7.10
C GLN A 442 -4.18 -28.74 -7.70
N ILE A 443 -4.93 -28.11 -8.60
CA ILE A 443 -6.15 -28.68 -9.18
C ILE A 443 -5.92 -30.05 -9.87
N PRO A 444 -4.85 -30.27 -10.67
CA PRO A 444 -4.72 -31.49 -11.47
C PRO A 444 -4.68 -32.78 -10.65
N GLN A 445 -4.09 -32.76 -9.45
CA GLN A 445 -4.04 -33.96 -8.58
C GLN A 445 -5.42 -34.40 -8.07
N LEU A 446 -6.40 -33.48 -8.05
CA LEU A 446 -7.77 -33.76 -7.62
C LEU A 446 -8.59 -34.41 -8.74
N MET A 447 -8.13 -34.27 -9.98
CA MET A 447 -8.91 -34.52 -11.18
C MET A 447 -8.75 -35.93 -11.70
N ARG A 448 -9.84 -36.47 -12.26
CA ARG A 448 -9.88 -37.75 -13.00
C ARG A 448 -10.65 -37.58 -14.30
N GLY A 449 -10.63 -38.63 -15.14
CA GLY A 449 -11.40 -38.65 -16.38
C GLY A 449 -10.95 -37.60 -17.39
N GLU A 450 -11.92 -36.81 -17.89
CA GLU A 450 -11.65 -35.79 -18.91
C GLU A 450 -10.83 -34.60 -18.37
N ARG A 451 -10.87 -34.34 -17.06
CA ARG A 451 -10.09 -33.30 -16.35
C ARG A 451 -10.35 -31.89 -16.89
N LEU A 452 -11.61 -31.57 -17.16
CA LEU A 452 -12.01 -30.25 -17.62
C LEU A 452 -12.10 -29.26 -16.47
N CYS A 453 -11.71 -28.02 -16.73
CA CYS A 453 -11.78 -26.92 -15.80
C CYS A 453 -12.39 -25.68 -16.47
N LEU A 454 -13.12 -24.90 -15.68
CA LEU A 454 -13.57 -23.57 -16.02
C LEU A 454 -12.99 -22.54 -15.06
N PHE A 455 -12.33 -21.52 -15.60
CA PHE A 455 -11.77 -20.41 -14.82
C PHE A 455 -12.28 -19.06 -15.32
N HIS A 456 -12.90 -18.28 -14.43
CA HIS A 456 -13.34 -16.92 -14.70
C HIS A 456 -12.57 -15.92 -13.83
N HIS A 457 -11.93 -14.94 -14.45
CA HIS A 457 -11.11 -13.95 -13.77
C HIS A 457 -11.25 -12.55 -14.40
N THR A 458 -10.76 -11.51 -13.71
CA THR A 458 -10.81 -10.15 -14.24
C THR A 458 -9.98 -10.00 -15.51
N ASN A 459 -10.38 -9.10 -16.41
CA ASN A 459 -9.53 -8.72 -17.53
C ASN A 459 -9.35 -7.20 -17.58
N ILE A 460 -8.29 -6.70 -16.93
CA ILE A 460 -8.03 -5.25 -16.88
C ILE A 460 -7.59 -4.66 -18.23
N LEU A 461 -7.37 -5.49 -19.27
CA LEU A 461 -7.17 -5.02 -20.63
C LEU A 461 -8.49 -4.69 -21.35
N SER A 462 -9.65 -5.10 -20.81
CA SER A 462 -10.95 -4.63 -21.28
C SER A 462 -11.25 -3.23 -20.74
N GLU A 463 -12.05 -2.43 -21.46
CA GLU A 463 -12.43 -1.10 -20.97
C GLU A 463 -13.23 -1.17 -19.67
N LEU A 464 -14.19 -2.09 -19.55
CA LEU A 464 -14.97 -2.26 -18.33
C LEU A 464 -14.12 -2.78 -17.16
N GLY A 465 -13.19 -3.70 -17.43
CA GLY A 465 -12.25 -4.22 -16.43
C GLY A 465 -11.30 -3.13 -15.92
N TRP A 466 -10.75 -2.31 -16.83
CA TRP A 466 -9.93 -1.15 -16.46
C TRP A 466 -10.70 -0.14 -15.61
N ASN A 467 -11.94 0.19 -16.01
CA ASN A 467 -12.79 1.10 -15.25
C ASN A 467 -13.12 0.55 -13.85
N LYS A 468 -13.41 -0.75 -13.74
CA LYS A 468 -13.65 -1.39 -12.44
C LYS A 468 -12.40 -1.37 -11.55
N PHE A 469 -11.23 -1.63 -12.12
CA PHE A 469 -9.95 -1.54 -11.41
C PHE A 469 -9.72 -0.12 -10.88
N LEU A 470 -9.92 0.91 -11.70
CA LEU A 470 -9.79 2.32 -11.27
C LEU A 470 -10.77 2.68 -10.14
N ASN A 471 -11.99 2.15 -10.19
CA ASN A 471 -13.00 2.38 -9.14
C ASN A 471 -12.68 1.70 -7.80
N ASP A 472 -11.85 0.66 -7.81
CA ASP A 472 -11.33 -0.01 -6.60
C ASP A 472 -9.87 0.40 -6.30
N TRP A 473 -9.33 1.39 -7.01
CA TRP A 473 -7.92 1.76 -6.89
C TRP A 473 -7.53 2.07 -5.45
N ASP A 474 -8.36 2.83 -4.74
CA ASP A 474 -8.16 3.19 -3.33
C ASP A 474 -8.09 1.98 -2.39
N LYS A 475 -8.81 0.89 -2.72
CA LYS A 475 -8.80 -0.39 -1.98
C LYS A 475 -7.60 -1.28 -2.33
N ASN A 476 -6.89 -0.95 -3.40
CA ASN A 476 -5.70 -1.65 -3.90
C ASN A 476 -4.39 -0.89 -3.60
N LEU A 477 -4.47 0.29 -2.98
CA LEU A 477 -3.32 1.13 -2.66
C LEU A 477 -2.60 0.69 -1.38
N LEU A 478 -1.32 1.08 -1.29
CA LEU A 478 -0.52 1.06 -0.06
C LEU A 478 -0.33 -0.33 0.60
N GLY A 479 -0.32 -1.41 -0.19
CA GLY A 479 -0.15 -2.78 0.32
C GLY A 479 -1.36 -3.31 1.11
N ARG A 480 -2.43 -2.53 1.25
CA ARG A 480 -3.67 -2.89 1.96
C ARG A 480 -4.73 -3.34 0.96
N ARG A 481 -4.42 -4.39 0.20
CA ARG A 481 -5.41 -4.97 -0.70
C ARG A 481 -6.55 -5.57 0.12
N HIS A 482 -7.74 -4.97 0.03
CA HIS A 482 -8.92 -5.56 0.66
C HIS A 482 -9.29 -6.87 -0.05
N GLY A 483 -9.68 -7.92 0.69
CA GLY A 483 -9.90 -9.27 0.15
C GLY A 483 -10.98 -9.36 -0.93
N THR A 484 -11.92 -8.41 -0.98
CA THR A 484 -12.95 -8.30 -2.04
C THR A 484 -12.57 -7.40 -3.22
N SER A 485 -11.37 -6.82 -3.24
CA SER A 485 -10.97 -5.90 -4.30
C SER A 485 -10.81 -6.61 -5.64
N PHE A 486 -11.04 -5.88 -6.73
CA PHE A 486 -10.84 -6.38 -8.09
C PHE A 486 -9.36 -6.72 -8.36
N SER A 487 -9.09 -7.90 -8.91
CA SER A 487 -7.76 -8.40 -9.24
C SER A 487 -7.13 -7.68 -10.44
N VAL A 488 -5.80 -7.64 -10.49
CA VAL A 488 -5.00 -7.10 -11.62
C VAL A 488 -4.73 -8.12 -12.73
N MET A 489 -5.49 -9.21 -12.77
CA MET A 489 -5.38 -10.22 -13.81
C MET A 489 -5.69 -9.68 -15.20
N THR A 490 -5.05 -10.31 -16.19
CA THR A 490 -5.32 -10.14 -17.61
C THR A 490 -5.42 -11.51 -18.25
N ASP A 491 -6.09 -11.57 -19.39
CA ASP A 491 -6.13 -12.78 -20.22
C ASP A 491 -4.71 -13.27 -20.60
N SER A 492 -3.79 -12.34 -20.85
CA SER A 492 -2.39 -12.61 -21.19
C SER A 492 -1.58 -13.22 -20.04
N ILE A 493 -1.88 -12.85 -18.79
CA ILE A 493 -1.26 -13.46 -17.60
C ILE A 493 -1.80 -14.88 -17.42
N MET A 494 -3.13 -15.07 -17.49
CA MET A 494 -3.74 -16.40 -17.36
C MET A 494 -3.24 -17.37 -18.43
N GLU A 495 -3.13 -16.91 -19.68
CA GLU A 495 -2.60 -17.72 -20.79
C GLU A 495 -1.16 -18.20 -20.51
N LYS A 496 -0.31 -17.34 -19.94
CA LYS A 496 1.04 -17.72 -19.50
C LYS A 496 1.01 -18.76 -18.39
N PHE A 497 0.12 -18.62 -17.40
CA PHE A 497 -0.03 -19.58 -16.31
C PHE A 497 -0.47 -20.95 -16.82
N LEU A 498 -1.55 -21.00 -17.60
CA LEU A 498 -2.10 -22.24 -18.16
C LEU A 498 -1.06 -22.93 -19.06
N THR A 499 -0.40 -22.18 -19.94
CA THR A 499 0.64 -22.73 -20.82
C THR A 499 1.84 -23.26 -20.04
N HIS A 500 2.31 -22.51 -19.03
CA HIS A 500 3.44 -22.94 -18.19
C HIS A 500 3.13 -24.21 -17.40
N LEU A 501 1.90 -24.35 -16.95
CA LEU A 501 1.40 -25.49 -16.18
C LEU A 501 0.84 -26.61 -17.08
N ASN A 502 1.09 -26.57 -18.39
CA ASN A 502 0.67 -27.58 -19.37
C ASN A 502 -0.84 -27.86 -19.41
N TYR A 503 -1.68 -26.86 -19.13
CA TYR A 503 -3.12 -26.94 -19.40
C TYR A 503 -3.37 -26.84 -20.91
N GLU A 504 -4.21 -27.72 -21.45
CA GLU A 504 -4.70 -27.60 -22.83
C GLU A 504 -5.83 -26.57 -22.85
N ILE A 505 -5.59 -25.42 -23.48
CA ILE A 505 -6.59 -24.36 -23.63
C ILE A 505 -7.57 -24.75 -24.75
N MET A 506 -8.85 -24.90 -24.40
CA MET A 506 -9.93 -25.23 -25.35
C MET A 506 -10.75 -24.01 -25.73
N LEU A 507 -10.94 -23.08 -24.80
CA LEU A 507 -11.65 -21.81 -25.01
C LEU A 507 -10.98 -20.69 -24.23
N LYS A 508 -10.87 -19.53 -24.89
CA LYS A 508 -10.59 -18.21 -24.31
C LYS A 508 -11.74 -17.29 -24.71
N ASP A 509 -12.59 -16.93 -23.77
CA ASP A 509 -13.76 -16.07 -24.01
C ASP A 509 -13.60 -14.75 -23.27
N THR A 510 -13.44 -13.67 -24.04
CA THR A 510 -13.37 -12.28 -23.56
C THR A 510 -14.60 -11.45 -23.95
N GLN A 511 -15.64 -12.09 -24.48
CA GLN A 511 -16.79 -11.43 -25.09
C GLN A 511 -18.07 -11.63 -24.30
N THR A 512 -18.30 -12.84 -23.78
CA THR A 512 -19.55 -13.17 -23.08
C THR A 512 -19.72 -12.38 -21.79
N ILE A 513 -18.62 -12.13 -21.07
CA ILE A 513 -18.55 -11.22 -19.92
C ILE A 513 -17.58 -10.09 -20.30
N PRO A 514 -18.04 -8.98 -20.91
CA PRO A 514 -17.15 -7.97 -21.51
C PRO A 514 -16.09 -7.34 -20.57
N ARG A 515 -16.31 -7.38 -19.25
CA ARG A 515 -15.35 -6.93 -18.22
C ARG A 515 -14.22 -7.94 -17.95
N ASP A 516 -14.49 -9.22 -18.17
CA ASP A 516 -13.73 -10.33 -17.60
C ASP A 516 -13.23 -11.29 -18.70
N CYS A 517 -12.67 -12.43 -18.30
CA CYS A 517 -12.28 -13.51 -19.20
C CYS A 517 -12.67 -14.86 -18.60
N VAL A 518 -13.25 -15.74 -19.43
CA VAL A 518 -13.59 -17.13 -19.09
C VAL A 518 -12.73 -18.07 -19.92
N TRP A 519 -12.24 -19.13 -19.28
CA TRP A 519 -11.44 -20.18 -19.89
C TRP A 519 -12.10 -21.52 -19.73
N ILE A 520 -12.06 -22.33 -20.79
CA ILE A 520 -12.26 -23.78 -20.70
C ILE A 520 -10.92 -24.42 -21.04
N CYS A 521 -10.44 -25.26 -20.15
CA CYS A 521 -9.17 -25.94 -20.35
C CYS A 521 -9.19 -27.36 -19.79
N ARG A 522 -8.27 -28.19 -20.27
CA ARG A 522 -8.02 -29.51 -19.71
C ARG A 522 -6.76 -29.47 -18.85
N ALA A 523 -6.88 -29.91 -17.60
CA ALA A 523 -5.73 -30.04 -16.70
C ALA A 523 -4.74 -31.13 -17.18
N PRO A 524 -3.44 -31.00 -16.89
CA PRO A 524 -2.43 -32.01 -17.20
C PRO A 524 -2.64 -33.30 -16.40
N ALA A 525 -2.03 -34.41 -16.84
CA ALA A 525 -2.22 -35.73 -16.21
C ALA A 525 -1.28 -35.93 -15.02
N GLU A 526 -0.11 -35.31 -15.07
CA GLU A 526 0.96 -35.37 -14.07
C GLU A 526 1.69 -34.01 -14.08
N PHE A 527 2.21 -33.61 -12.91
CA PHE A 527 3.08 -32.44 -12.73
C PHE A 527 4.52 -32.89 -12.44
#